data_AF-A0AA38LJY8-F1
#
_entry.id   AF-A0AA38LJY8-F1
#
_cell.length_a   1.000
_cell.length_b   1.000
_cell.length_c   1.000
_cell.angle_alpha   90.00
_cell.angle_beta   90.00
_cell.angle_gamma   90.00
#
_symmetry.space_group_name_H-M   'P 1'
#
loop_
_entity.id
_entity.type
_entity.pdbx_description
1 polymer ?
#
loop_
_entity_poly.entity_id
_entity_poly.type
_entity_poly.pdbx_seq_one_letter_code
_entity_poly.pdbx_strand_id
1 'polypeptide(L)'
;TPPPVRVGYTENAGRGVFATREIRSGDLIHTADPFVAHPHLSSLDKVCYYCLRRLKESFRSSQWEKTSANTLQDGQNEVHFCSSQCTEQAKDFYEIERKADWSLYHEQC
;
A
#
# COMPACT_ATOMS: atom_id res chain seq x y z
N THR A 1 2.26 -26.29 8.89
CA THR A 1 1.28 -26.91 7.98
C THR A 1 1.54 -26.37 6.59
N PRO A 2 1.58 -27.19 5.52
CA PRO A 2 1.71 -26.66 4.17
C PRO A 2 0.53 -25.72 3.86
N PRO A 3 0.73 -24.69 3.02
CA PRO A 3 -0.36 -23.82 2.60
C PRO A 3 -1.53 -24.65 2.05
N PRO A 4 -2.79 -24.24 2.26
CA PRO A 4 -3.95 -24.98 1.76
C PRO A 4 -4.09 -24.89 0.23
N VAL A 5 -3.04 -24.42 -0.46
CA VAL A 5 -2.97 -24.22 -1.89
C VAL A 5 -1.59 -24.57 -2.44
N ARG A 6 -1.54 -24.97 -3.73
CA ARG A 6 -0.32 -25.18 -4.51
C ARG A 6 -0.45 -24.52 -5.88
N VAL A 7 0.68 -24.17 -6.50
CA VAL A 7 0.70 -23.68 -7.89
C VAL A 7 0.78 -24.88 -8.86
N GLY A 8 0.03 -24.83 -9.95
CA GLY A 8 0.07 -25.81 -11.04
C GLY A 8 -0.30 -25.16 -12.38
N TYR A 9 -0.46 -25.97 -13.43
CA TYR A 9 -0.92 -25.50 -14.74
C TYR A 9 -2.37 -25.88 -14.99
N THR A 10 -3.09 -24.98 -15.64
CA THR A 10 -4.41 -25.18 -16.20
C THR A 10 -4.27 -25.50 -17.69
N GLU A 11 -5.30 -26.08 -18.30
CA GLU A 11 -5.28 -26.46 -19.71
C GLU A 11 -5.18 -25.23 -20.64
N ASN A 12 -5.85 -24.12 -20.28
CA ASN A 12 -6.04 -22.97 -21.18
C ASN A 12 -5.69 -21.60 -20.59
N ALA A 13 -5.35 -21.48 -19.30
CA ALA A 13 -5.11 -20.20 -18.62
C ALA A 13 -3.70 -20.08 -18.01
N GLY A 14 -2.79 -21.00 -18.33
CA GLY A 14 -1.44 -21.01 -17.77
C GLY A 14 -1.43 -21.44 -16.30
N ARG A 15 -0.73 -20.69 -15.43
CA ARG A 15 -0.56 -21.05 -14.01
C ARG A 15 -1.81 -20.76 -13.19
N GLY A 16 -2.19 -21.72 -12.34
CA GLY A 16 -3.31 -21.62 -11.41
C GLY A 16 -2.94 -22.03 -9.99
N VAL A 17 -3.84 -21.72 -9.05
CA VAL A 17 -3.72 -22.08 -7.64
C VAL A 17 -4.78 -23.13 -7.30
N PHE A 18 -4.35 -24.26 -6.74
CA PHE A 18 -5.19 -25.44 -6.49
C PHE A 18 -5.21 -25.80 -5.02
N ALA A 19 -6.38 -26.13 -4.48
CA ALA A 19 -6.51 -26.57 -3.10
C ALA A 19 -5.74 -27.88 -2.82
N THR A 20 -5.09 -27.97 -1.66
CA THR A 20 -4.38 -29.19 -1.20
C THR A 20 -5.19 -29.98 -0.16
N ARG A 21 -6.34 -29.44 0.27
CA ARG A 21 -7.30 -30.03 1.21
C ARG A 21 -8.70 -29.46 0.96
N GLU A 22 -9.73 -29.98 1.63
CA GLU A 22 -11.05 -29.35 1.71
C GLU A 22 -10.95 -27.95 2.34
N ILE A 23 -11.61 -26.96 1.76
CA ILE A 23 -11.69 -25.57 2.24
C ILE A 23 -13.15 -25.24 2.51
N ARG A 24 -13.48 -24.87 3.74
CA ARG A 24 -14.85 -24.56 4.16
C ARG A 24 -15.16 -23.07 4.06
N SER A 25 -16.44 -22.72 4.11
CA SER A 25 -16.87 -21.32 4.18
C SER A 25 -16.27 -20.64 5.40
N GLY A 26 -15.53 -19.54 5.19
CA GLY A 26 -14.84 -18.79 6.24
C GLY A 26 -13.40 -19.23 6.51
N ASP A 27 -12.90 -20.28 5.86
CA ASP A 27 -11.49 -20.68 5.99
C ASP A 27 -10.54 -19.62 5.42
N LEU A 28 -9.49 -19.28 6.18
CA LEU A 28 -8.38 -18.49 5.67
C LEU A 28 -7.53 -19.33 4.71
N ILE A 29 -7.55 -18.98 3.42
CA ILE A 29 -6.80 -19.68 2.37
C ILE A 29 -5.34 -19.22 2.34
N HIS A 30 -5.09 -17.91 2.37
CA HIS A 30 -3.74 -17.34 2.31
C HIS A 30 -3.73 -15.91 2.83
N THR A 31 -2.59 -15.48 3.38
CA THR A 31 -2.27 -14.09 3.69
C THR A 31 -0.98 -13.74 2.95
N ALA A 32 -0.97 -12.60 2.27
CA ALA A 32 0.21 -12.06 1.61
C ALA A 32 0.33 -10.58 1.97
N ASP A 33 1.54 -10.16 2.30
CA ASP A 33 1.87 -8.75 2.42
C ASP A 33 2.11 -8.17 1.03
N PRO A 34 1.57 -6.98 0.71
CA PRO A 34 1.81 -6.35 -0.58
C PRO A 34 3.30 -6.05 -0.72
N PHE A 35 3.87 -6.36 -1.88
CA PHE A 35 5.27 -5.98 -2.17
C PHE A 35 5.42 -4.46 -2.27
N VAL A 36 4.48 -3.80 -2.96
CA VAL A 36 4.33 -2.34 -3.01
C VAL A 36 2.83 -2.02 -2.98
N ALA A 37 2.45 -0.99 -2.24
CA ALA A 37 1.10 -0.45 -2.23
C ALA A 37 1.15 1.08 -2.10
N HIS A 38 0.22 1.75 -2.76
CA HIS A 38 0.10 3.21 -2.71
C HIS A 38 -1.37 3.60 -2.61
N PRO A 39 -1.74 4.65 -1.85
CA PRO A 39 -3.12 5.13 -1.80
C PRO A 39 -3.59 5.61 -3.17
N HIS A 40 -4.89 5.51 -3.46
CA HIS A 40 -5.41 6.28 -4.58
C HIS A 40 -5.25 7.79 -4.32
N LEU A 41 -4.92 8.58 -5.34
CA LEU A 41 -4.64 10.01 -5.20
C LEU A 41 -5.75 10.79 -4.48
N SER A 42 -7.02 10.46 -4.78
CA SER A 42 -8.21 11.09 -4.15
C SER A 42 -8.42 10.74 -2.67
N SER A 43 -7.57 9.88 -2.12
CA SER A 43 -7.67 9.34 -0.76
C SER A 43 -6.42 9.62 0.08
N LEU A 44 -5.42 10.32 -0.46
CA LEU A 44 -4.16 10.62 0.24
C LEU A 44 -4.40 11.36 1.58
N ASP A 45 -5.44 12.19 1.63
CA ASP A 45 -5.85 12.96 2.81
C ASP A 45 -6.71 12.17 3.82
N LYS A 46 -7.07 10.91 3.49
CA LYS A 46 -8.07 10.10 4.23
C LYS A 46 -7.50 8.82 4.80
N VAL A 47 -6.34 8.37 4.35
CA VAL A 47 -5.75 7.09 4.75
C VAL A 47 -4.28 7.26 5.14
N CYS A 48 -3.78 6.32 5.95
CA CYS A 48 -2.35 6.20 6.16
C CYS A 48 -1.68 5.76 4.84
N TYR A 49 -0.64 6.48 4.44
CA TYR A 49 0.11 6.22 3.22
C TYR A 49 0.70 4.80 3.18
N TYR A 50 1.20 4.30 4.32
CA TYR A 50 1.79 2.96 4.42
C TYR A 50 0.74 1.85 4.55
N CYS A 51 -0.03 1.86 5.65
CA CYS A 51 -0.90 0.73 6.01
C CYS A 51 -2.33 0.84 5.47
N LEU A 52 -2.63 1.89 4.69
CA LEU A 52 -3.91 2.17 4.05
C LEU A 52 -5.13 2.25 5.00
N ARG A 53 -4.89 2.27 6.32
CA ARG A 53 -5.92 2.43 7.33
C ARG A 53 -6.57 3.81 7.16
N ARG A 54 -7.90 3.85 7.14
CA ARG A 54 -8.67 5.10 7.20
C ARG A 54 -8.32 5.88 8.46
N LEU A 55 -7.97 7.14 8.29
CA LEU A 55 -7.70 8.06 9.37
C LEU A 55 -9.02 8.64 9.87
N LYS A 56 -9.16 8.78 11.19
CA LYS A 56 -10.34 9.41 11.80
C LYS A 56 -10.27 10.93 11.56
N GLU A 57 -11.41 11.61 11.54
CA GLU A 57 -11.45 13.08 11.48
C GLU A 57 -10.64 13.74 12.60
N SER A 58 -10.60 13.13 13.78
CA SER A 58 -9.78 13.62 14.91
C SER A 58 -8.28 13.62 14.61
N PHE A 59 -7.80 12.72 13.73
CA PHE A 59 -6.40 12.70 13.26
C PHE A 59 -6.10 13.85 12.30
N ARG A 60 -7.13 14.38 11.62
CA ARG A 60 -7.01 15.54 10.71
C ARG A 60 -6.96 16.86 11.49
N SER A 61 -7.60 16.90 12.66
CA SER A 61 -7.67 18.08 13.53
C SER A 61 -6.59 18.14 14.60
N SER A 62 -6.09 16.99 15.07
CA SER A 62 -4.91 16.97 15.91
C SER A 62 -3.72 17.35 15.04
N GLN A 63 -3.16 18.51 15.30
CA GLN A 63 -1.86 19.00 14.84
C GLN A 63 -0.79 17.93 15.10
N TRP A 64 -0.74 16.89 14.27
CA TRP A 64 0.43 16.04 14.18
C TRP A 64 1.55 16.98 13.77
N GLU A 65 2.67 16.93 14.50
CA GLU A 65 3.79 17.84 14.28
C GLU A 65 4.05 17.90 12.78
N LYS A 66 3.76 19.07 12.19
CA LYS A 66 4.32 19.48 10.92
C LYS A 66 5.82 19.36 11.15
N THR A 67 6.38 18.19 10.91
CA THR A 67 7.82 18.01 10.95
C THR A 67 8.27 18.85 9.78
N SER A 68 8.84 20.00 10.13
CA SER A 68 9.14 21.15 9.27
C SER A 68 10.12 20.85 8.14
N ALA A 69 10.35 19.57 7.82
CA ALA A 69 11.25 19.11 6.79
C ALA A 69 10.56 18.90 5.43
N ASN A 70 9.22 18.97 5.33
CA ASN A 70 8.55 18.57 4.08
C ASN A 70 7.31 19.39 3.64
N THR A 71 7.14 20.61 4.14
CA THR A 71 6.25 21.58 3.49
C THR A 71 6.99 22.21 2.31
N LEU A 72 7.05 21.51 1.18
CA LEU A 72 7.30 22.18 -0.09
C LEU A 72 6.03 22.92 -0.48
N GLN A 73 6.18 24.22 -0.67
CA GLN A 73 5.16 25.12 -1.20
C GLN A 73 4.92 24.79 -2.67
N ASP A 74 4.21 23.71 -2.93
CA ASP A 74 3.48 23.55 -4.18
C ASP A 74 2.31 22.62 -3.88
N GLY A 75 1.12 22.93 -4.37
CA GLY A 75 -0.18 22.37 -3.94
C GLY A 75 -0.41 20.87 -4.17
N GLN A 76 0.57 20.02 -3.87
CA GLN A 76 0.53 18.58 -4.05
C GLN A 76 0.00 17.88 -2.79
N ASN A 77 -0.88 16.90 -3.03
CA ASN A 77 -1.69 16.19 -2.04
C ASN A 77 -0.90 15.79 -0.79
N GLU A 78 -1.31 16.34 0.36
CA GLU A 78 -0.72 16.03 1.66
C GLU A 78 -0.92 14.53 1.99
N VAL A 79 0.17 13.82 2.26
CA VAL A 79 0.16 12.43 2.71
C VAL A 79 0.20 12.35 4.22
N HIS A 80 -0.44 11.33 4.79
CA HIS A 80 -0.52 11.15 6.23
C HIS A 80 -0.05 9.77 6.68
N PHE A 81 0.52 9.68 7.88
CA PHE A 81 0.94 8.43 8.51
C PHE A 81 0.26 8.28 9.88
N CYS A 82 -0.24 7.08 10.20
CA CYS A 82 -0.93 6.87 11.50
C CYS A 82 0.02 6.63 12.68
N SER A 83 1.31 6.41 12.42
CA SER A 83 2.35 6.20 13.43
C SER A 83 3.74 6.47 12.85
N SER A 84 4.72 6.73 13.71
CA SER A 84 6.14 6.84 13.33
C SER A 84 6.65 5.57 12.63
N GLN A 85 6.18 4.40 13.07
CA GLN A 85 6.49 3.12 12.41
C GLN A 85 6.03 3.10 10.95
N CYS A 86 4.84 3.63 10.64
CA CYS A 86 4.36 3.70 9.26
C CYS A 86 5.22 4.65 8.41
N THR A 87 5.70 5.74 9.00
CA THR A 87 6.64 6.66 8.33
C THR A 87 7.96 5.97 8.01
N GLU A 88 8.52 5.25 8.99
CA GLU A 88 9.79 4.54 8.84
C GLU A 88 9.70 3.44 7.77
N GLN A 89 8.65 2.62 7.82
CA GLN A 89 8.44 1.53 6.87
C GLN A 89 8.19 2.01 5.44
N ALA A 90 7.61 3.20 5.28
CA ALA A 90 7.34 3.77 3.97
C ALA A 90 8.49 4.58 3.37
N LYS A 91 9.53 4.85 4.16
CA LYS A 91 10.55 5.85 3.85
C LYS A 91 11.16 5.65 2.47
N ASP A 92 11.60 4.42 2.16
CA ASP A 92 12.35 4.15 0.93
C ASP A 92 11.52 4.43 -0.33
N PHE A 93 10.30 3.91 -0.41
CA PHE A 93 9.46 4.11 -1.59
C PHE A 93 8.81 5.50 -1.63
N TYR A 94 8.46 6.09 -0.48
CA TYR A 94 7.98 7.47 -0.42
C TYR A 94 9.03 8.47 -0.89
N GLU A 95 10.29 8.30 -0.49
CA GLU A 95 11.37 9.15 -0.96
C GLU A 95 11.63 8.99 -2.46
N ILE A 96 11.56 7.77 -2.99
CA ILE A 96 11.70 7.50 -4.43
C ILE A 96 10.59 8.21 -5.22
N GLU A 97 9.34 8.09 -4.78
CA GLU A 97 8.19 8.74 -5.43
C GLU A 97 8.39 10.26 -5.50
N ARG A 98 8.94 10.86 -4.43
CA ARG A 98 9.16 12.31 -4.34
C ARG A 98 10.39 12.85 -5.07
N LYS A 99 11.34 11.98 -5.44
CA LYS A 99 12.64 12.41 -6.02
C LYS A 99 12.59 12.58 -7.54
N ALA A 100 11.57 12.06 -8.23
CA ALA A 100 11.52 12.08 -9.68
C ALA A 100 10.16 12.55 -10.20
N ASP A 101 10.19 13.28 -11.32
CA ASP A 101 9.00 13.51 -12.13
C ASP A 101 8.72 12.24 -12.95
N TRP A 102 7.94 11.33 -12.36
CA TRP A 102 7.59 10.06 -12.99
C TRP A 102 6.73 10.23 -14.25
N SER A 103 6.17 11.42 -14.50
CA SER A 103 5.42 11.70 -15.73
C SER A 103 6.30 11.63 -16.98
N LEU A 104 7.62 11.83 -16.83
CA LEU A 104 8.61 11.72 -17.91
C LEU A 104 8.86 10.29 -18.39
N TYR A 105 8.35 9.28 -17.68
CA TYR A 105 8.59 7.86 -17.95
C TYR A 105 7.36 7.17 -18.61
N HIS A 106 6.43 7.94 -19.16
CA HIS A 106 5.21 7.42 -19.81
C HIS A 106 5.46 6.40 -20.92
N GLU A 107 6.63 6.44 -21.59
CA GLU A 107 6.96 5.54 -22.70
C GLU A 107 7.35 4.10 -22.28
N GLN A 108 7.34 3.80 -20.98
CA GLN A 108 7.87 2.53 -20.43
C GLN A 108 6.79 1.61 -19.86
N CYS A 109 5.51 1.94 -20.08
CA CYS A 109 4.35 1.12 -19.69
C CYS A 109 3.78 0.37 -20.89
#